data_AF-A0A7K2J8I2-F1
#
_entry.id   AF-A0A7K2J8I2-F1
#
_cell.length_a   1.000
_cell.length_b   1.000
_cell.length_c   1.000
_cell.angle_alpha   90.00
_cell.angle_beta   90.00
_cell.angle_gamma   90.00
#
_symmetry.space_group_name_H-M   'P 1'
#
loop_
_entity.id
_entity.type
_entity.pdbx_description
1 polymer ?
#
loop_
_entity_poly.entity_id
_entity_poly.type
_entity_poly.pdbx_seq_one_letter_code
_entity_poly.pdbx_strand_id
1 'polypeptide(L)'
;MNATSTGALLLCRADPETVRPLAHLLREQMLLTRAGEEWSVLVPEGKPWRDTGPSGGDPEPVDRVLGGWATALAVGSPWPVLALWWDADRAGYTLAAGFRRTVGYIWLADGTPVGENEAMRTFAARLGLDPVLDLQALEELTRPDPDADAEARLRGLLAVLTRTGLTLP
;
A
#
# COMPACT_ATOMS: atom_id res chain seq x y z
N MET A 1 -3.03 -20.56 -14.60
CA MET A 1 -2.43 -19.27 -14.20
C MET A 1 -3.43 -18.18 -14.57
N ASN A 2 -4.24 -17.74 -13.61
CA ASN A 2 -5.02 -16.51 -13.78
C ASN A 2 -3.99 -15.38 -13.77
N ALA A 3 -3.84 -14.65 -14.87
CA ALA A 3 -3.04 -13.43 -14.87
C ALA A 3 -3.68 -12.48 -13.85
N THR A 4 -3.02 -12.25 -12.72
CA THR A 4 -3.42 -11.23 -11.75
C THR A 4 -3.45 -9.89 -12.49
N SER A 5 -4.63 -9.28 -12.59
CA SER A 5 -4.71 -7.93 -13.16
C SER A 5 -3.96 -6.99 -12.23
N THR A 6 -2.95 -6.31 -12.76
CA THR A 6 -2.23 -5.25 -12.06
C THR A 6 -3.21 -4.28 -11.40
N GLY A 7 -2.99 -4.00 -10.13
CA GLY A 7 -3.87 -3.18 -9.33
C GLY A 7 -3.13 -2.51 -8.19
N ALA A 8 -3.76 -1.47 -7.67
CA ALA A 8 -3.21 -0.71 -6.56
C ALA A 8 -4.31 0.08 -5.86
N LEU A 9 -4.04 0.45 -4.61
CA LEU A 9 -4.88 1.33 -3.82
C LEU A 9 -4.03 2.09 -2.79
N LEU A 10 -4.53 3.22 -2.31
CA LEU A 10 -3.95 3.98 -1.21
C LEU A 10 -4.90 3.95 -0.02
N LEU A 11 -4.38 3.67 1.16
CA LEU A 11 -5.09 3.77 2.43
C LEU A 11 -4.60 5.00 3.18
N CYS A 12 -5.53 5.87 3.54
CA CYS A 12 -5.28 7.07 4.31
C CYS A 12 -5.91 6.92 5.68
N ARG A 13 -5.17 7.23 6.75
CA ARG A 13 -5.68 7.20 8.13
C ARG A 13 -6.42 8.49 8.47
N ALA A 14 -7.48 8.74 7.72
CA ALA A 14 -8.42 9.84 7.90
C ALA A 14 -9.74 9.54 7.21
N ASP A 15 -10.77 10.29 7.56
CA ASP A 15 -12.07 10.23 6.90
C ASP A 15 -12.02 10.77 5.45
N PRO A 16 -12.99 10.40 4.59
CA PRO A 16 -12.96 10.78 3.18
C PRO A 16 -12.99 12.29 2.94
N GLU A 17 -13.65 13.07 3.79
CA GLU A 17 -13.78 14.51 3.60
C GLU A 17 -12.47 15.23 3.88
N THR A 18 -11.67 14.72 4.83
CA THR A 18 -10.28 15.18 5.06
C THR A 18 -9.35 14.81 3.90
N VAL A 19 -9.53 13.65 3.27
CA VAL A 19 -8.65 13.15 2.19
C VAL A 19 -8.93 13.78 0.84
N ARG A 20 -10.21 14.06 0.53
CA ARG A 20 -10.67 14.53 -0.79
C ARG A 20 -9.89 15.73 -1.35
N PRO A 21 -9.60 16.81 -0.59
CA PRO A 21 -8.88 17.96 -1.13
C PRO A 21 -7.45 17.61 -1.58
N LEU A 22 -6.77 16.73 -0.84
CA LEU A 22 -5.42 16.28 -1.17
C LEU A 22 -5.43 15.31 -2.35
N ALA A 23 -6.44 14.44 -2.44
CA ALA A 23 -6.60 13.52 -3.57
C ALA A 23 -6.72 14.27 -4.91
N HIS A 24 -7.43 15.40 -4.95
CA HIS A 24 -7.53 16.22 -6.15
C HIS A 24 -6.19 16.79 -6.63
N LEU A 25 -5.21 16.95 -5.73
CA LEU A 25 -3.87 17.43 -6.09
C LEU A 25 -3.04 16.37 -6.85
N LEU A 26 -3.42 15.09 -6.76
CA LEU A 26 -2.79 14.02 -7.53
C LEU A 26 -3.09 14.10 -9.03
N ARG A 27 -4.08 14.92 -9.43
CA ARG A 27 -4.51 15.13 -10.82
C ARG A 27 -4.88 13.83 -11.57
N GLU A 28 -5.35 12.84 -10.84
CA GLU A 28 -5.79 11.54 -11.36
C GLU A 28 -7.24 11.29 -10.91
N GLN A 29 -8.02 10.54 -11.70
CA GLN A 29 -9.36 10.14 -11.29
C GLN A 29 -9.26 9.04 -10.23
N MET A 30 -9.78 9.33 -9.05
CA MET A 30 -9.68 8.48 -7.87
C MET A 30 -11.07 8.21 -7.30
N LEU A 31 -11.41 6.93 -7.15
CA LEU A 31 -12.53 6.52 -6.33
C LEU A 31 -12.13 6.62 -4.86
N LEU A 32 -12.73 7.58 -4.16
CA LEU A 32 -12.55 7.77 -2.73
C LEU A 32 -13.76 7.22 -1.98
N THR A 33 -13.52 6.27 -1.08
CA THR A 33 -14.56 5.73 -0.20
C THR A 33 -14.03 5.51 1.22
N ARG A 34 -14.95 5.43 2.17
CA ARG A 34 -14.66 5.09 3.56
C ARG A 34 -14.18 3.63 3.63
N ALA A 35 -13.17 3.38 4.45
CA ALA A 35 -12.56 2.06 4.66
C ALA A 35 -12.48 1.70 6.15
N GLY A 36 -13.51 2.03 6.93
CA GLY A 36 -13.49 1.97 8.39
C GLY A 36 -13.82 3.33 9.02
N GLU A 37 -13.82 3.43 10.34
CA GLU A 37 -14.11 4.70 11.03
C GLU A 37 -12.99 5.72 10.81
N GLU A 38 -11.74 5.28 10.96
CA GLU A 38 -10.53 6.11 10.92
C GLU A 38 -9.78 6.03 9.57
N TRP A 39 -10.37 5.37 8.58
CA TRP A 39 -9.70 5.00 7.34
C TRP A 39 -10.51 5.37 6.10
N SER A 40 -9.80 5.75 5.06
CA SER A 40 -10.31 5.92 3.70
C SER A 40 -9.44 5.19 2.71
N VAL A 41 -10.05 4.77 1.61
CA VAL A 41 -9.35 4.15 0.48
C VAL A 41 -9.53 5.01 -0.77
N LEU A 42 -8.42 5.22 -1.48
CA LEU A 42 -8.37 5.79 -2.81
C LEU A 42 -7.99 4.69 -3.81
N VAL A 43 -8.82 4.50 -4.84
CA VAL A 43 -8.54 3.58 -5.93
C VAL A 43 -8.42 4.38 -7.24
N PRO A 44 -7.26 4.35 -7.91
CA PRO A 44 -7.07 5.06 -9.18
C PRO A 44 -7.85 4.38 -10.30
N GLU A 45 -8.68 5.16 -11.00
CA GLU A 45 -9.53 4.66 -12.09
C GLU A 45 -8.76 4.49 -13.40
N GLY A 46 -7.90 5.47 -13.72
CA GLY A 46 -7.13 5.51 -14.97
C GLY A 46 -6.05 4.44 -15.08
N LYS A 47 -5.63 3.83 -13.96
CA LYS A 47 -4.54 2.82 -13.89
C LYS A 47 -3.32 3.28 -14.70
N PRO A 48 -2.71 4.43 -14.40
CA PRO A 48 -1.71 5.08 -15.26
C PRO A 48 -0.44 4.24 -15.51
N TRP A 49 -0.18 3.24 -14.69
CA TRP A 49 0.86 2.22 -14.93
C TRP A 49 0.54 1.26 -16.10
N ARG A 50 -0.66 1.34 -16.68
CA ARG A 50 -1.04 0.61 -17.91
C ARG A 50 -0.77 1.42 -19.16
N ASP A 51 -0.70 2.74 -19.04
CA ASP A 51 -0.47 3.62 -20.18
C ASP A 51 1.03 3.86 -20.36
N THR A 52 1.47 3.78 -21.61
CA THR A 52 2.80 4.20 -22.02
C THR A 52 2.92 5.69 -21.71
N GLY A 53 3.92 6.11 -20.92
CA GLY A 53 4.05 7.50 -20.49
C GLY A 53 4.06 8.48 -21.70
N PRO A 54 3.80 9.78 -21.50
CA PRO A 54 3.63 10.77 -22.58
C PRO A 54 4.82 10.90 -23.56
N SER A 55 5.96 10.28 -23.24
CA SER A 55 7.20 10.25 -24.02
C SER A 55 7.40 8.96 -24.85
N GLY A 56 6.43 8.04 -24.90
CA GLY A 56 6.57 6.77 -25.65
C GLY A 56 7.61 5.80 -25.07
N GLY A 57 7.94 5.93 -23.77
CA GLY A 57 8.83 5.03 -23.04
C GLY A 57 8.09 3.93 -22.27
N ASP A 58 8.84 2.99 -21.69
CA ASP A 58 8.27 1.89 -20.91
C ASP A 58 7.30 2.39 -19.83
N PRO A 59 6.17 1.70 -19.60
CA PRO A 59 5.21 2.08 -18.57
C PRO A 59 5.89 2.13 -17.20
N GLU A 60 5.58 3.17 -16.42
CA GLU A 60 6.17 3.34 -15.11
C GLU A 60 5.69 2.23 -14.15
N PRO A 61 6.59 1.56 -13.41
CA PRO A 61 6.20 0.51 -12.47
C PRO A 61 5.17 0.98 -11.44
N VAL A 62 4.16 0.14 -11.18
CA VAL A 62 3.03 0.47 -10.29
C VAL A 62 3.51 0.89 -8.89
N ASP A 63 4.57 0.27 -8.38
CA ASP A 63 5.16 0.58 -7.08
C ASP A 63 5.73 2.01 -7.02
N ARG A 64 6.36 2.47 -8.10
CA ARG A 64 6.92 3.82 -8.18
C ARG A 64 5.83 4.89 -8.25
N VAL A 65 4.80 4.67 -9.09
CA VAL A 65 3.67 5.60 -9.22
C VAL A 65 2.96 5.77 -7.88
N LEU A 66 2.61 4.65 -7.23
CA LEU A 66 1.89 4.67 -5.97
C LEU A 66 2.74 5.20 -4.81
N GLY A 67 4.04 4.89 -4.78
CA GLY A 67 4.96 5.45 -3.81
C GLY A 67 5.05 6.98 -3.91
N GLY A 68 5.04 7.51 -5.14
CA GLY A 68 4.99 8.94 -5.41
C GLY A 68 3.71 9.59 -4.88
N TRP A 69 2.54 9.01 -5.17
CA TRP A 69 1.26 9.51 -4.67
C TRP A 69 1.13 9.41 -3.15
N ALA A 70 1.55 8.30 -2.55
CA ALA A 70 1.57 8.15 -1.09
C ALA A 70 2.42 9.23 -0.44
N THR A 71 3.59 9.53 -1.01
CA THR A 71 4.46 10.61 -0.53
C THR A 71 3.80 11.99 -0.69
N ALA A 72 3.21 12.27 -1.85
CA ALA A 72 2.55 13.55 -2.10
C ALA A 72 1.39 13.80 -1.12
N LEU A 73 0.56 12.79 -0.88
CA LEU A 73 -0.52 12.86 0.12
C LEU A 73 0.05 13.02 1.54
N ALA A 74 1.05 12.20 1.91
CA ALA A 74 1.62 12.21 3.24
C ALA A 74 2.29 13.54 3.60
N VAL A 75 2.96 14.21 2.64
CA VAL A 75 3.58 15.53 2.83
C VAL A 75 2.53 16.60 3.16
N GLY A 76 1.34 16.52 2.57
CA GLY A 76 0.25 17.48 2.79
C GLY A 76 -0.59 17.19 4.04
N SER A 77 -0.18 16.26 4.89
CA SER A 77 -1.05 15.69 5.92
C SER A 77 -0.33 15.37 7.24
N PRO A 78 -1.06 15.29 8.36
CA PRO A 78 -0.51 14.84 9.63
C PRO A 78 -0.51 13.30 9.80
N TRP A 79 -1.15 12.55 8.91
CA TRP A 79 -1.31 11.10 9.00
C TRP A 79 -0.37 10.34 8.05
N PRO A 80 -0.15 9.03 8.29
CA PRO A 80 0.54 8.18 7.32
C PRO A 80 -0.38 7.77 6.15
N VAL A 81 0.23 7.50 4.99
CA VAL A 81 -0.42 6.94 3.79
C VAL A 81 0.23 5.64 3.41
N LEU A 82 -0.59 4.60 3.22
CA LEU A 82 -0.15 3.28 2.81
C LEU A 82 -0.57 3.00 1.37
N ALA A 83 0.39 2.95 0.47
CA ALA A 83 0.23 2.40 -0.87
C ALA A 83 0.30 0.88 -0.81
N LEU A 84 -0.70 0.21 -1.38
CA LEU A 84 -0.70 -1.23 -1.67
C LEU A 84 -0.74 -1.44 -3.18
N TRP A 85 0.03 -2.38 -3.69
CA TRP A 85 0.11 -2.64 -5.12
C TRP A 85 0.43 -4.11 -5.40
N TRP A 86 0.04 -4.56 -6.59
CA TRP A 86 0.33 -5.89 -7.11
C TRP A 86 0.37 -5.87 -8.64
N ASP A 87 1.24 -6.69 -9.21
CA ASP A 87 1.37 -6.97 -10.62
C ASP A 87 1.43 -8.50 -10.87
N ALA A 88 1.86 -8.92 -12.05
CA ALA A 88 1.95 -10.34 -12.40
C ALA A 88 3.09 -11.06 -11.64
N ASP A 89 4.10 -10.32 -11.23
CA ASP A 89 5.37 -10.85 -10.73
C ASP A 89 5.60 -10.55 -9.25
N ARG A 90 4.91 -9.55 -8.69
CA ARG A 90 5.19 -9.00 -7.35
C ARG A 90 3.93 -8.40 -6.72
N ALA A 91 3.94 -8.35 -5.39
CA ALA A 91 3.04 -7.52 -4.60
C ALA A 91 3.81 -6.83 -3.48
N GLY A 92 3.29 -5.70 -3.00
CA GLY A 92 3.99 -4.99 -1.94
C GLY A 92 3.24 -3.79 -1.41
N TYR A 93 3.93 -3.08 -0.53
CA TYR A 93 3.43 -1.85 0.04
C TYR A 93 4.51 -0.79 0.17
N THR A 94 4.07 0.47 0.31
CA THR A 94 4.92 1.59 0.71
C THR A 94 4.14 2.48 1.66
N LEU A 95 4.72 2.75 2.83
CA LEU A 95 4.20 3.64 3.85
C LEU A 95 4.98 4.97 3.82
N ALA A 96 4.27 6.05 3.52
CA ALA A 96 4.76 7.42 3.61
C ALA A 96 4.17 8.12 4.84
N ALA A 97 4.94 9.01 5.46
CA ALA A 97 4.52 9.77 6.65
C ALA A 97 5.25 11.11 6.71
N GLY A 98 4.63 12.17 6.17
CA GLY A 98 5.25 13.48 6.01
C GLY A 98 6.59 13.41 5.28
N PHE A 99 7.62 14.02 5.86
CA PHE A 99 8.99 14.06 5.32
C PHE A 99 9.89 12.90 5.78
N ARG A 100 9.33 11.89 6.46
CA ARG A 100 10.12 10.73 6.91
C ARG A 100 10.47 9.83 5.71
N ARG A 101 11.63 9.13 5.77
CA ARG A 101 11.98 8.07 4.80
C ARG A 101 10.82 7.09 4.68
N THR A 102 10.39 6.79 3.46
CA THR A 102 9.36 5.79 3.21
C THR A 102 9.80 4.41 3.70
N VAL A 103 8.84 3.57 4.04
CA VAL A 103 9.08 2.18 4.46
C VAL A 103 8.24 1.29 3.58
N GLY A 104 8.85 0.29 2.95
CA GLY A 104 8.13 -0.62 2.06
C GLY A 104 8.61 -2.04 2.20
N TYR A 105 7.79 -2.95 1.71
CA TYR A 105 8.11 -4.38 1.62
C TYR A 105 7.53 -4.95 0.34
N ILE A 106 8.24 -5.90 -0.25
CA ILE A 106 7.86 -6.53 -1.52
C ILE A 106 7.89 -8.05 -1.32
N TRP A 107 6.95 -8.75 -1.94
CA TRP A 107 6.96 -10.18 -2.14
C TRP A 107 6.98 -10.47 -3.64
N LEU A 108 7.81 -11.42 -4.07
CA LEU A 108 7.76 -11.96 -5.44
C LEU A 108 6.51 -12.81 -5.61
N ALA A 109 6.20 -13.21 -6.85
CA ALA A 109 5.00 -13.97 -7.19
C ALA A 109 4.84 -15.24 -6.34
N ASP A 110 5.94 -15.93 -6.05
CA ASP A 110 5.99 -17.13 -5.20
C ASP A 110 5.91 -16.83 -3.70
N GLY A 111 5.71 -15.58 -3.31
CA GLY A 111 5.68 -15.12 -1.93
C GLY A 111 7.06 -14.89 -1.32
N THR A 112 8.14 -15.04 -2.09
CA THR A 112 9.48 -14.82 -1.58
C THR A 112 9.63 -13.37 -1.09
N PRO A 113 9.97 -13.16 0.18
CA PRO A 113 10.13 -11.83 0.76
C PRO A 113 11.38 -11.13 0.21
N VAL A 114 11.20 -9.90 -0.30
CA VAL A 114 12.25 -9.02 -0.79
C VAL A 114 12.11 -7.68 -0.07
N GLY A 115 12.68 -7.60 1.12
CA GLY A 115 12.66 -6.38 1.93
C GLY A 115 13.56 -6.45 3.15
N GLU A 116 13.87 -5.29 3.72
CA GLU A 116 14.63 -5.19 4.96
C GLU A 116 13.77 -5.67 6.14
N ASN A 117 14.31 -6.53 7.02
CA ASN A 117 13.57 -7.03 8.19
C ASN A 117 13.09 -5.90 9.13
N GLU A 118 13.83 -4.79 9.20
CA GLU A 118 13.46 -3.62 10.01
C GLU A 118 12.24 -2.86 9.46
N ALA A 119 11.84 -3.12 8.22
CA ALA A 119 10.69 -2.48 7.60
C ALA A 119 9.38 -2.79 8.34
N MET A 120 9.16 -4.04 8.78
CA MET A 120 7.94 -4.43 9.50
C MET A 120 7.83 -3.73 10.86
N ARG A 121 8.95 -3.63 11.59
CA ARG A 121 9.02 -2.92 12.87
C ARG A 121 8.71 -1.44 12.73
N THR A 122 9.32 -0.80 11.73
CA THR A 122 9.08 0.62 11.47
C THR A 122 7.66 0.88 10.97
N PHE A 123 7.12 -0.02 10.15
CA PHE A 123 5.74 0.02 9.68
C PHE A 123 4.74 -0.07 10.84
N ALA A 124 4.91 -1.06 11.71
CA ALA A 124 4.07 -1.25 12.90
C ALA A 124 4.09 -0.03 13.81
N ALA A 125 5.28 0.49 14.11
CA ALA A 125 5.43 1.67 14.98
C ALA A 125 4.74 2.92 14.40
N ARG A 126 4.84 3.15 13.08
CA ARG A 126 4.23 4.32 12.43
C ARG A 126 2.71 4.22 12.31
N LEU A 127 2.17 3.01 12.25
CA LEU A 127 0.74 2.76 12.28
C LEU A 127 0.20 2.53 13.70
N GLY A 128 1.02 2.66 14.74
CA GLY A 128 0.58 2.43 16.11
C GLY A 128 -0.03 1.04 16.32
N LEU A 129 0.50 0.03 15.62
CA LEU A 129 0.11 -1.37 15.81
C LEU A 129 0.66 -1.89 17.14
N ASP A 130 0.04 -2.94 17.67
CA ASP A 130 0.52 -3.59 18.88
C ASP A 130 1.96 -4.11 18.68
N PRO A 131 2.93 -3.69 19.51
CA PRO A 131 4.34 -4.01 19.29
C PRO A 131 4.67 -5.47 19.57
N VAL A 132 3.71 -6.28 20.02
CA VAL A 132 3.88 -7.70 20.32
C VAL A 132 3.07 -8.55 19.34
N LEU A 133 1.74 -8.52 19.43
CA LEU A 133 0.84 -9.41 18.68
C LEU A 133 0.72 -9.04 17.21
N ASP A 134 0.66 -7.74 16.90
CA ASP A 134 0.57 -7.29 15.51
C ASP A 134 1.94 -7.36 14.83
N LEU A 135 3.00 -6.93 15.55
CA LEU A 135 4.36 -7.05 15.03
C LEU A 135 4.73 -8.52 14.75
N GLN A 136 4.40 -9.44 15.66
CA GLN A 136 4.65 -10.86 15.43
C GLN A 136 3.92 -11.36 14.18
N ALA A 137 2.65 -10.99 14.00
CA ALA A 137 1.89 -11.37 12.81
C ALA A 137 2.52 -10.81 11.52
N LEU A 138 3.06 -9.59 11.55
CA LEU A 138 3.78 -9.00 10.41
C LEU A 138 5.13 -9.69 10.15
N GLU A 139 5.88 -10.04 11.18
CA GLU A 139 7.15 -10.77 11.06
C GLU A 139 6.95 -12.18 10.49
N GLU A 140 5.80 -12.84 10.71
CA GLU A 140 5.49 -14.11 10.02
C GLU A 140 5.32 -13.94 8.51
N LEU A 141 4.87 -12.77 8.03
CA LEU A 141 4.73 -12.49 6.60
C LEU A 141 6.08 -12.38 5.87
N THR A 142 7.18 -12.24 6.61
CA THR A 142 8.54 -12.16 6.04
C THR A 142 9.29 -13.50 6.09
N ARG A 143 8.67 -14.56 6.61
CA ARG A 143 9.28 -15.89 6.65
C ARG A 143 8.97 -16.66 5.37
N PRO A 144 9.90 -17.50 4.86
CA PRO A 144 9.61 -18.41 3.76
C PRO A 144 8.41 -19.31 4.09
N ASP A 145 7.46 -19.38 3.17
CA ASP A 145 6.28 -20.25 3.24
C ASP A 145 5.97 -20.69 1.81
N PRO A 146 6.11 -21.99 1.46
CA PRO A 146 5.89 -22.47 0.10
C PRO A 146 4.43 -22.42 -0.33
N ASP A 147 3.48 -22.28 0.61
CA ASP A 147 2.04 -22.30 0.32
C ASP A 147 1.44 -20.88 0.20
N ALA A 148 2.22 -19.83 0.50
CA ALA A 148 1.75 -18.45 0.55
C ALA A 148 2.41 -17.58 -0.53
N ASP A 149 1.71 -17.40 -1.65
CA ASP A 149 2.09 -16.50 -2.75
C ASP A 149 2.00 -15.00 -2.37
N ALA A 150 2.44 -14.11 -3.26
CA ALA A 150 2.41 -12.66 -3.04
C ALA A 150 1.00 -12.13 -2.67
N GLU A 151 -0.05 -12.70 -3.27
CA GLU A 151 -1.43 -12.31 -3.04
C GLU A 151 -1.89 -12.70 -1.63
N ALA A 152 -1.54 -13.92 -1.19
CA ALA A 152 -1.75 -14.39 0.18
C ALA A 152 -1.03 -13.52 1.21
N ARG A 153 0.20 -13.08 0.92
CA ARG A 153 0.95 -12.16 1.80
C ARG A 153 0.28 -10.80 1.92
N LEU A 154 -0.17 -10.22 0.81
CA LEU A 154 -0.87 -8.94 0.82
C LEU A 154 -2.20 -9.03 1.58
N ARG A 155 -2.93 -10.15 1.45
CA ARG A 155 -4.12 -10.42 2.27
C ARG A 155 -3.79 -10.57 3.75
N GLY A 156 -2.69 -11.23 4.08
CA GLY A 156 -2.20 -11.33 5.46
C GLY A 156 -1.92 -9.97 6.07
N LEU A 157 -1.28 -9.07 5.32
CA LEU A 157 -1.06 -7.68 5.72
C LEU A 157 -2.39 -6.95 5.99
N LEU A 158 -3.35 -7.07 5.07
CA LEU A 158 -4.69 -6.47 5.24
C LEU A 158 -5.40 -7.02 6.49
N ALA A 159 -5.30 -8.33 6.76
CA ALA A 159 -5.87 -8.97 7.93
C ALA A 159 -5.26 -8.48 9.25
N VAL A 160 -3.97 -8.10 9.28
CA VAL A 160 -3.39 -7.41 10.43
C VAL A 160 -3.98 -6.01 10.57
N LEU A 161 -4.10 -5.28 9.46
CA LEU A 161 -4.60 -3.90 9.48
C LEU A 161 -6.07 -3.80 9.91
N THR A 162 -6.90 -4.84 9.75
CA THR A 162 -8.29 -4.80 10.25
C THR A 162 -8.36 -4.63 11.78
N ARG A 163 -7.29 -4.97 12.52
CA ARG A 163 -7.19 -4.71 13.96
C ARG A 163 -7.12 -3.22 14.30
N THR A 164 -6.81 -2.38 13.31
CA THR A 164 -6.84 -0.90 13.42
C THR A 164 -8.19 -0.28 13.03
N GLY A 165 -9.22 -1.10 12.83
CA GLY A 165 -10.53 -0.66 12.34
C GLY A 165 -10.62 -0.51 10.82
N LEU A 166 -9.58 -0.88 10.06
CA LEU A 166 -9.64 -0.94 8.60
C LEU A 166 -10.69 -1.97 8.16
N THR A 167 -11.63 -1.53 7.34
CA THR A 167 -12.66 -2.37 6.72
C THR A 167 -12.78 -1.96 5.25
N LEU A 168 -12.28 -2.79 4.34
CA LEU A 168 -12.42 -2.53 2.91
C LEU A 168 -13.84 -2.86 2.45
N PRO A 169 -14.43 -2.05 1.54
CA PRO A 169 -15.76 -2.28 0.98
C PRO A 169 -15.83 -3.45 0.00
#